data_AF-A0A9E0WFB5-F1
#
_entry.id   AF-A0A9E0WFB5-F1
#
_cell.length_a   1.000
_cell.length_b   1.000
_cell.length_c   1.000
_cell.angle_alpha   90.00
_cell.angle_beta   90.00
_cell.angle_gamma   90.00
#
_symmetry.space_group_name_H-M   'P 1'
#
loop_
_entity.id
_entity.type
_entity.pdbx_description
1 polymer ?
#
loop_
_entity_poly.entity_id
_entity_poly.type
_entity_poly.pdbx_seq_one_letter_code
_entity_poly.pdbx_strand_id
1 'polypeptide(L)'
;QQAGNPEVPVQARVSERLSVDQAIRAHTSDAAWQLRLEDHIGTLEVGKLADIVVLDRDPYVSDPYAIHTIKVDYTFSDGRLVFTRSGI
;
A
#
# COMPACT_ATOMS: atom_id res chain seq x y z
N GLN A 1 -12.97 -12.39 0.48
CA GLN A 1 -11.58 -12.88 0.48
C GLN A 1 -11.25 -13.35 1.89
N GLN A 2 -10.68 -14.56 2.08
CA GLN A 2 -10.26 -15.04 3.40
C GLN A 2 -8.81 -14.57 3.67
N ALA A 3 -8.65 -13.28 3.95
CA ALA A 3 -7.33 -12.67 4.11
C ALA A 3 -6.59 -13.29 5.31
N GLY A 4 -5.31 -13.62 5.11
CA GLY A 4 -4.42 -14.09 6.18
C GLY A 4 -4.58 -15.55 6.63
N ASN A 5 -5.45 -16.35 6.01
CA ASN A 5 -5.52 -17.78 6.29
C ASN A 5 -4.53 -18.55 5.38
N PRO A 6 -3.43 -19.13 5.90
CA PRO A 6 -2.43 -19.83 5.09
C PRO A 6 -2.93 -21.18 4.55
N GLU A 7 -4.00 -21.74 5.14
CA GLU A 7 -4.58 -23.04 4.76
C GLU A 7 -5.50 -22.93 3.53
N VAL A 8 -5.84 -21.71 3.09
CA VAL A 8 -6.72 -21.51 1.93
C VAL A 8 -5.91 -21.77 0.65
N PRO A 9 -6.46 -22.55 -0.31
CA PRO A 9 -5.80 -22.75 -1.59
C PRO A 9 -5.52 -21.42 -2.27
N VAL A 10 -4.26 -21.18 -2.64
CA VAL A 10 -3.89 -20.01 -3.45
C VAL A 10 -4.66 -20.11 -4.77
N GLN A 11 -5.53 -19.15 -5.04
CA GLN A 11 -6.34 -19.14 -6.26
C GLN A 11 -5.50 -18.89 -7.52
N ALA A 12 -4.34 -18.25 -7.38
CA ALA A 12 -3.30 -18.14 -8.40
C ALA A 12 -2.23 -19.22 -8.25
N ARG A 13 -1.42 -19.46 -9.28
CA ARG A 13 -0.21 -20.29 -9.11
C ARG A 13 0.69 -19.62 -8.08
N VAL A 14 1.38 -20.39 -7.24
CA VAL A 14 2.33 -19.83 -6.25
C VAL A 14 3.37 -18.90 -6.90
N SER A 15 3.71 -19.16 -8.17
CA SER A 15 4.59 -18.33 -9.00
C SER A 15 4.05 -16.93 -9.32
N GLU A 16 2.73 -16.70 -9.24
CA GLU A 16 2.09 -15.41 -9.50
C GLU A 16 2.01 -14.54 -8.24
N ARG A 17 2.50 -15.02 -7.09
CA ARG A 17 2.55 -14.22 -5.87
C ARG A 17 3.51 -13.05 -6.07
N LEU A 18 3.01 -11.85 -5.81
CA LEU A 18 3.84 -10.66 -5.76
C LEU A 18 4.70 -10.67 -4.50
N SER A 19 5.93 -10.19 -4.62
CA SER A 19 6.67 -9.68 -3.46
C SER A 19 5.97 -8.45 -2.87
N VAL A 20 6.28 -8.11 -1.62
CA VAL A 20 5.76 -6.89 -0.97
C VAL A 20 6.12 -5.64 -1.77
N ASP A 21 7.34 -5.57 -2.30
CA ASP A 21 7.79 -4.45 -3.14
C ASP A 21 6.94 -4.30 -4.40
N GLN A 22 6.72 -5.41 -5.12
CA GLN A 22 5.87 -5.42 -6.31
C GLN A 22 4.43 -5.01 -5.98
N ALA A 23 3.88 -5.45 -4.85
CA ALA A 23 2.54 -5.06 -4.41
C ALA A 23 2.46 -3.56 -4.09
N ILE A 24 3.46 -3.00 -3.40
CA ILE A 24 3.52 -1.57 -3.09
C ILE A 24 3.62 -0.75 -4.37
N ARG A 25 4.54 -1.09 -5.28
CA ARG A 25 4.68 -0.43 -6.58
C ARG A 25 3.42 -0.49 -7.43
N ALA A 26 2.77 -1.65 -7.48
CA ALA A 26 1.51 -1.85 -8.20
C ALA A 26 0.40 -0.92 -7.72
N HIS A 27 0.41 -0.51 -6.45
CA HIS A 27 -0.54 0.42 -5.86
C HIS A 27 -0.04 1.88 -5.78
N THR A 28 1.17 2.17 -6.27
CA THR A 28 1.79 3.49 -6.18
C THR A 28 2.36 3.90 -7.54
N SER A 29 3.66 3.75 -7.77
CA SER A 29 4.36 4.22 -8.96
C SER A 29 3.83 3.60 -10.26
N ASP A 30 3.56 2.29 -10.25
CA ASP A 30 3.15 1.59 -11.46
C ASP A 30 1.68 1.91 -11.81
N ALA A 31 0.83 2.14 -10.79
CA ALA A 31 -0.53 2.65 -10.99
C ALA A 31 -0.52 4.08 -11.54
N ALA A 32 0.32 4.97 -11.01
CA ALA A 32 0.47 6.34 -11.49
C ALA A 32 0.89 6.36 -12.97
N TRP A 33 1.87 5.52 -13.34
CA TRP A 33 2.32 5.37 -14.72
C TRP A 33 1.21 4.85 -15.65
N GLN A 34 0.42 3.86 -15.22
CA GLN A 34 -0.72 3.36 -16.00
C GLN A 34 -1.76 4.46 -16.30
N LEU A 35 -1.89 5.44 -15.40
CA LEU A 35 -2.79 6.59 -15.55
C LEU A 35 -2.15 7.78 -16.28
N ARG A 36 -0.86 7.70 -16.67
CA ARG A 36 -0.06 8.81 -17.19
C ARG A 36 0.03 10.00 -16.21
N LEU A 37 0.05 9.70 -14.92
CA LEU A 37 0.14 10.67 -13.82
C LEU A 37 1.44 10.49 -13.02
N GLU A 38 2.44 9.80 -13.57
CA GLU A 38 3.72 9.54 -12.92
C GLU A 38 4.48 10.82 -12.55
N ASP A 39 4.23 11.95 -13.21
CA ASP A 39 4.82 13.25 -12.87
C ASP A 39 4.05 13.99 -11.76
N HIS A 40 2.94 13.42 -11.27
CA HIS A 40 2.03 14.07 -10.33
C HIS A 40 1.77 13.28 -9.05
N ILE A 41 1.72 11.94 -9.12
CA ILE A 41 1.39 11.06 -7.98
C ILE A 41 2.24 9.79 -7.97
N GLY A 42 2.10 8.97 -6.93
CA GLY A 42 2.64 7.61 -6.87
C GLY A 42 4.06 7.47 -6.32
N THR A 43 4.77 8.58 -6.07
CA THR A 43 6.07 8.60 -5.35
C THR A 43 6.17 9.82 -4.45
N LEU A 44 7.08 9.77 -3.47
CA LEU A 44 7.37 10.90 -2.58
C LEU A 44 8.54 11.71 -3.15
N GLU A 45 8.24 12.70 -3.99
CA GLU A 45 9.22 13.57 -4.63
C GLU A 45 8.73 15.03 -4.62
N VAL A 46 9.67 15.98 -4.61
CA VAL A 46 9.34 17.41 -4.62
C VAL A 46 8.58 17.76 -5.91
N GLY A 47 7.45 18.43 -5.76
CA GLY A 47 6.59 18.88 -6.87
C GLY A 47 5.38 17.97 -7.15
N LYS A 48 5.32 16.78 -6.56
CA LYS A 48 4.15 15.88 -6.64
C LYS A 48 3.11 16.19 -5.57
N LEU A 49 1.88 15.73 -5.78
CA LEU A 49 0.80 15.85 -4.79
C LEU A 49 1.18 15.08 -3.53
N ALA A 50 0.90 15.67 -2.38
CA ALA A 50 1.14 15.04 -1.08
C ALA A 50 -0.02 14.10 -0.69
N ASP A 51 -0.23 13.07 -1.52
CA ASP A 51 -1.12 11.94 -1.24
C ASP A 51 -0.31 10.83 -0.53
N ILE A 52 -0.49 10.72 0.79
CA ILE A 52 0.39 9.93 1.67
C ILE A 52 -0.45 9.09 2.63
N VAL A 53 -0.04 7.85 2.86
CA VAL A 53 -0.52 7.04 3.99
C VAL A 53 0.63 6.76 4.95
N VAL A 54 0.35 6.84 6.25
CA VAL A 54 1.27 6.42 7.32
C VAL A 54 0.71 5.15 7.92
N LEU A 55 1.52 4.10 8.01
CA LEU A 55 1.12 2.79 8.49
C LEU A 55 1.68 2.53 9.90
N ASP A 56 0.91 1.82 10.73
CA ASP A 56 1.31 1.48 12.10
C ASP A 56 2.41 0.40 12.18
N ARG A 57 2.68 -0.27 11.05
CA ARG A 57 3.73 -1.28 10.87
C ARG A 57 4.29 -1.24 9.47
N ASP A 58 5.56 -1.59 9.34
CA ASP A 58 6.25 -1.71 8.06
C ASP A 58 5.85 -3.04 7.36
N PRO A 59 5.24 -2.99 6.17
CA PRO A 59 4.87 -4.18 5.42
C PRO A 59 6.07 -4.99 4.92
N TYR A 60 7.26 -4.41 4.76
CA TYR A 60 8.47 -5.11 4.28
C TYR A 60 9.04 -6.10 5.29
N VAL A 61 8.76 -5.91 6.58
CA VAL A 61 9.22 -6.79 7.68
C VAL A 61 8.08 -7.55 8.36
N SER A 62 6.83 -7.31 7.94
CA SER A 62 5.66 -8.00 8.46
C SER A 62 5.49 -9.39 7.82
N ASP A 63 4.86 -10.33 8.55
CA ASP A 63 4.39 -11.58 7.94
C ASP A 63 3.43 -11.25 6.78
N PRO A 64 3.69 -11.73 5.55
CA PRO A 64 2.80 -11.52 4.40
C PRO A 64 1.33 -11.89 4.66
N TYR A 65 1.07 -12.89 5.51
CA TYR A 65 -0.31 -13.27 5.88
C TYR A 65 -0.94 -12.27 6.87
N ALA A 66 -0.15 -11.50 7.62
CA ALA A 66 -0.60 -10.50 8.57
C ALA A 66 -0.71 -9.08 8.00
N ILE A 67 -0.25 -8.81 6.77
CA ILE A 67 -0.28 -7.47 6.15
C ILE A 67 -1.67 -6.84 6.19
N HIS A 68 -2.73 -7.62 5.95
CA HIS A 68 -4.12 -7.15 5.97
C HIS A 68 -4.58 -6.58 7.33
N THR A 69 -3.81 -6.83 8.40
CA THR A 69 -4.08 -6.31 9.75
C THR A 69 -3.41 -4.98 10.03
N ILE A 70 -2.43 -4.57 9.20
CA ILE A 70 -1.73 -3.28 9.31
C ILE A 70 -2.77 -2.17 9.24
N LYS A 71 -2.66 -1.22 10.16
CA LYS A 71 -3.57 -0.09 10.28
C LYS A 71 -2.95 1.13 9.64
N VAL A 72 -3.79 1.94 9.03
CA VAL A 72 -3.43 3.30 8.62
C VAL A 72 -3.55 4.18 9.86
N ASP A 73 -2.49 4.89 10.21
CA ASP A 73 -2.48 5.90 11.26
C ASP A 73 -2.96 7.24 10.74
N TYR A 74 -2.47 7.63 9.56
CA TYR A 74 -2.83 8.89 8.91
C TYR A 74 -3.03 8.69 7.40
N THR A 75 -3.99 9.43 6.84
CA THR A 75 -4.08 9.64 5.39
C THR A 75 -4.06 11.13 5.11
N PHE A 76 -3.17 11.52 4.21
CA PHE A 76 -3.10 12.85 3.63
C PHE A 76 -3.58 12.78 2.19
N SER A 77 -4.39 13.75 1.78
CA SER A 77 -4.75 13.95 0.38
C SER A 77 -4.49 15.40 0.00
N ASP A 78 -3.72 15.60 -1.07
CA ASP A 78 -3.25 16.92 -1.51
C ASP A 78 -2.67 17.76 -0.34
N GLY A 79 -1.86 17.12 0.51
CA GLY A 79 -1.23 17.73 1.67
C GLY A 79 -2.14 17.99 2.86
N ARG A 80 -3.43 17.64 2.79
CA ARG A 80 -4.39 17.81 3.88
C ARG A 80 -4.58 16.50 4.62
N LEU A 81 -4.50 16.53 5.95
CA LEU A 81 -4.87 15.39 6.78
C LEU A 81 -6.37 15.14 6.68
N VAL A 82 -6.75 14.02 6.07
CA VAL A 82 -8.16 13.63 5.84
C VAL A 82 -8.61 12.45 6.71
N PHE A 83 -7.66 11.72 7.29
CA PHE A 83 -7.95 10.63 8.21
C PHE A 83 -6.87 10.53 9.28
N THR A 84 -7.32 10.28 10.52
CA THR A 84 -6.48 9.94 11.66
C THR A 84 -7.13 8.76 12.38
N ARG A 85 -6.35 7.72 12.69
CA ARG A 85 -6.83 6.62 13.53
C ARG A 85 -7.10 7.14 14.94
N SER A 86 -8.25 6.79 15.53
CA SER A 86 -8.54 7.19 16.90
C SER A 86 -7.58 6.54 17.89
N GLY A 87 -7.06 7.32 18.84
CA GLY A 87 -6.26 6.81 19.96
C GLY A 87 -4.79 6.53 19.66
N ILE A 88 -4.24 7.15 18.62
CA ILE A 88 -2.79 7.25 18.40
C ILE A 88 -2.24 8.59 18.90
#